data_AF-A0A6N7ZN73-F1
#
_entry.id   AF-A0A6N7ZN73-F1
#
_cell.length_a   1.000
_cell.length_b   1.000
_cell.length_c   1.000
_cell.angle_alpha   90.00
_cell.angle_beta   90.00
_cell.angle_gamma   90.00
#
_symmetry.space_group_name_H-M   'P 1'
#
loop_
_entity.id
_entity.type
_entity.pdbx_description
1 polymer ?
#
loop_
_entity_poly.entity_id
_entity_poly.type
_entity_poly.pdbx_seq_one_letter_code
_entity_poly.pdbx_strand_id
1 'polypeptide(L)'
;ATPGTVAAAARDGARAAALRSTGELDVLARAQVLDAGALGLVLVLGALVEAVGRAEHGHDPGGAGVSDVLGMMSGMVPVPGSSAGTGAGPEGVHEGGEFEVMYVVDGPAAPSRAPGASRAPAAATGDDALAEHLRADLARIGDSVVVVGGAGQGGSGLWQAHVHTDHPMSAVAAGRAFAADVGGPPGSASRPAGGGGLRQVRVRHLPGPGDQGAVVDARPHDHAGAGQDDGPGLVAVTTAPALVADLARAGAVVLLRDVAGPVDRAALHRVAVDARAAHVALLAGTDLRADDVEALRGTLRGDGVTTLDVLPAPTDLHVAVALAAAQLVEPEPRRRVDAARSALAGVRTTQARTTGLPAAEAASVLGGLLARLLTRRAELVTVLADDDVPDAALDDLPGHAARAGAELVLLRSGRDGGAVALAAEGPDEGRDAAEEVVA
;
A
#
# COMPACT_ATOMS: atom_id res chain seq x y z
N ALA A 1 -17.56 35.08 -0.89
CA ALA A 1 -17.17 33.71 -0.53
C ALA A 1 -17.93 33.32 0.74
N THR A 2 -18.48 32.11 0.82
CA THR A 2 -19.09 31.62 2.08
C THR A 2 -17.98 31.29 3.08
N PRO A 3 -18.24 31.32 4.40
CA PRO A 3 -17.28 30.89 5.41
C PRO A 3 -16.68 29.50 5.11
N GLY A 4 -17.49 28.54 4.67
CA GLY A 4 -17.03 27.21 4.26
C GLY A 4 -16.03 27.25 3.09
N THR A 5 -16.29 28.05 2.05
CA THR A 5 -15.36 28.18 0.90
C THR A 5 -14.04 28.85 1.27
N VAL A 6 -14.06 29.79 2.23
CA VAL A 6 -12.84 30.46 2.72
C VAL A 6 -12.01 29.50 3.56
N ALA A 7 -12.64 28.73 4.45
CA ALA A 7 -11.96 27.73 5.26
C ALA A 7 -11.32 26.63 4.41
N ALA A 8 -12.02 26.15 3.36
CA ALA A 8 -11.49 25.15 2.43
C ALA A 8 -10.27 25.68 1.67
N ALA A 9 -10.36 26.90 1.11
CA ALA A 9 -9.23 27.53 0.42
C ALA A 9 -8.02 27.75 1.34
N ALA A 10 -8.26 28.11 2.61
CA ALA A 10 -7.19 28.26 3.61
C ALA A 10 -6.51 26.92 3.91
N ARG A 11 -7.29 25.85 4.11
CA ARG A 11 -6.77 24.49 4.31
C ARG A 11 -5.92 24.05 3.10
N ASP A 12 -6.41 24.26 1.89
CA ASP A 12 -5.72 23.85 0.66
C ASP A 12 -4.41 24.64 0.47
N GLY A 13 -4.43 25.94 0.79
CA GLY A 13 -3.22 26.78 0.79
C GLY A 13 -2.19 26.33 1.83
N ALA A 14 -2.62 26.01 3.05
CA ALA A 14 -1.75 25.49 4.10
C ALA A 14 -1.16 24.12 3.73
N ARG A 15 -1.97 23.26 3.09
CA ARG A 15 -1.54 21.95 2.57
C ARG A 15 -0.46 22.09 1.50
N ALA A 16 -0.69 22.94 0.51
CA ALA A 16 0.30 23.21 -0.53
C ALA A 16 1.61 23.79 0.05
N ALA A 17 1.52 24.63 1.08
CA ALA A 17 2.69 25.17 1.77
C ALA A 17 3.44 24.10 2.57
N ALA A 18 2.73 23.24 3.30
CA ALA A 18 3.33 22.13 4.04
C ALA A 18 4.12 21.20 3.08
N LEU A 19 3.56 20.86 1.92
CA LEU A 19 4.24 20.02 0.92
C LEU A 19 5.53 20.63 0.34
N ARG A 20 5.67 21.96 0.37
CA ARG A 20 6.89 22.66 -0.10
C ARG A 20 7.94 22.86 0.99
N SER A 21 7.62 22.62 2.26
CA SER A 21 8.49 22.99 3.38
C SER A 21 9.85 22.29 3.36
N THR A 22 9.93 21.09 2.77
CA THR A 22 11.18 20.35 2.54
C THR A 22 12.16 21.08 1.61
N GLY A 23 11.67 21.94 0.72
CA GLY A 23 12.49 22.76 -0.18
C GLY A 23 12.78 24.18 0.32
N GLU A 24 12.18 24.59 1.45
CA GLU A 24 12.30 25.95 1.99
C GLU A 24 13.28 26.05 3.18
N LEU A 25 13.59 24.92 3.84
CA LEU A 25 14.49 24.86 4.99
C LEU A 25 15.49 23.71 4.83
N ASP A 26 16.79 24.02 4.80
CA ASP A 26 17.85 23.02 4.59
C ASP A 26 17.85 21.89 5.63
N VAL A 27 17.41 22.18 6.87
CA VAL A 27 17.30 21.19 7.94
C VAL A 27 16.22 20.16 7.60
N LEU A 28 15.07 20.61 7.09
CA LEU A 28 13.97 19.75 6.67
C LEU A 28 14.31 19.00 5.37
N ALA A 29 15.03 19.65 4.45
CA ALA A 29 15.56 19.04 3.23
C ALA A 29 16.50 17.86 3.55
N ARG A 30 17.46 18.07 4.45
CA ARG A 30 18.41 17.02 4.85
C ARG A 30 17.73 15.87 5.59
N ALA A 31 16.75 16.17 6.43
CA ALA A 31 16.00 15.16 7.18
C ALA A 31 14.87 14.52 6.37
N GLN A 32 14.55 15.04 5.18
CA GLN A 32 13.43 14.58 4.33
C GLN A 32 12.09 14.57 5.09
N VAL A 33 11.86 15.58 5.94
CA VAL A 33 10.64 15.73 6.76
C VAL A 33 9.90 17.03 6.46
N LEU A 34 8.57 17.00 6.58
CA LEU A 34 7.75 18.20 6.44
C LEU A 34 7.74 19.01 7.73
N ASP A 35 7.42 20.31 7.63
CA ASP A 35 7.33 21.18 8.79
C ASP A 35 6.13 20.78 9.67
N ALA A 36 6.42 20.35 10.90
CA ALA A 36 5.40 19.89 11.83
C ALA A 36 4.40 20.99 12.22
N GLY A 37 4.83 22.26 12.22
CA GLY A 37 3.94 23.40 12.48
C GLY A 37 2.97 23.65 11.33
N ALA A 38 3.44 23.54 10.10
CA ALA A 38 2.62 23.63 8.89
C ALA A 38 1.60 22.49 8.84
N LEU A 39 2.01 21.26 9.16
CA LEU A 39 1.10 20.12 9.28
C LEU A 39 0.05 20.33 10.39
N GLY A 40 0.46 20.87 11.54
CA GLY A 40 -0.44 21.27 12.62
C GLY A 40 -1.47 22.30 12.17
N LEU A 41 -1.07 23.27 11.33
CA LEU A 41 -1.99 24.26 10.76
C LEU A 41 -3.00 23.62 9.80
N VAL A 42 -2.59 22.64 8.98
CA VAL A 42 -3.51 21.89 8.11
C VAL A 42 -4.57 21.15 8.94
N LEU A 43 -4.19 20.55 10.07
CA LEU A 43 -5.14 19.89 10.98
C LEU A 43 -6.17 20.87 11.52
N VAL A 44 -5.70 22.02 12.02
CA VAL A 44 -6.58 23.06 12.60
C VAL A 44 -7.55 23.59 11.54
N LEU A 45 -7.08 23.82 10.32
CA LEU A 45 -7.91 24.31 9.22
C LEU A 45 -8.88 23.23 8.71
N GLY A 46 -8.48 21.96 8.70
CA GLY A 46 -9.39 20.84 8.41
C GLY A 46 -10.52 20.73 9.44
N ALA A 47 -10.20 20.83 10.73
CA ALA A 47 -11.19 20.87 11.80
C ALA A 47 -12.12 22.08 11.69
N LEU A 48 -11.59 23.24 11.28
CA LEU A 48 -12.39 24.44 11.03
C LEU A 48 -13.36 24.25 9.85
N VAL A 49 -12.92 23.65 8.75
CA VAL A 49 -13.79 23.31 7.61
C VAL A 49 -14.95 22.42 8.05
N GLU A 50 -14.67 21.39 8.85
CA GLU A 50 -15.72 20.51 9.39
C GLU A 50 -16.67 21.27 10.32
N ALA A 51 -16.14 22.10 11.23
CA ALA A 51 -16.97 22.86 12.18
C ALA A 51 -17.90 23.87 11.47
N VAL A 52 -17.38 24.56 10.45
CA VAL A 52 -18.17 25.49 9.62
C VAL A 52 -19.21 24.73 8.79
N GLY A 53 -18.83 23.58 8.21
CA GLY A 53 -19.76 22.73 7.47
C GLY A 53 -20.92 22.21 8.34
N ARG A 54 -20.64 21.80 9.58
CA ARG A 54 -21.66 21.39 10.57
C ARG A 54 -22.59 22.54 10.93
N ALA A 55 -22.06 23.75 11.11
CA ALA A 55 -22.84 24.94 11.41
C ALA A 55 -23.75 25.39 10.24
N GLU A 56 -23.33 25.15 9.00
CA GLU A 56 -24.08 25.55 7.80
C GLU A 56 -25.13 24.50 7.36
N HIS A 57 -24.89 23.19 7.58
CA HIS A 57 -25.71 22.12 6.97
C HIS A 57 -26.36 21.14 7.97
N GLY A 58 -26.11 21.26 9.28
CA GLY A 58 -26.82 20.49 10.31
C GLY A 58 -26.67 18.96 10.24
N HIS A 59 -25.68 18.44 9.51
CA HIS A 59 -25.42 17.01 9.35
C HIS A 59 -23.94 16.69 9.63
N ASP A 60 -23.70 15.51 10.19
CA ASP A 60 -22.36 15.05 10.62
C ASP A 60 -21.76 14.10 9.58
N PRO A 61 -20.75 14.53 8.81
CA PRO A 61 -19.82 13.63 8.16
C PRO A 61 -18.61 13.42 9.09
N GLY A 62 -18.36 12.17 9.48
CA GLY A 62 -17.25 11.80 10.35
C GLY A 62 -15.88 12.03 9.71
N GLY A 63 -15.02 12.77 10.42
CA GLY A 63 -13.58 12.50 10.56
C GLY A 63 -12.67 12.55 9.33
N ALA A 64 -12.96 13.38 8.32
CA ALA A 64 -12.11 13.50 7.13
C ALA A 64 -10.80 14.26 7.41
N GLY A 65 -10.83 15.31 8.26
CA GLY A 65 -9.69 16.22 8.44
C GLY A 65 -8.45 15.61 9.13
N VAL A 66 -8.64 14.59 9.98
CA VAL A 66 -7.53 13.89 10.65
C VAL A 66 -6.83 12.93 9.68
N SER A 67 -7.56 12.37 8.71
CA SER A 67 -7.01 11.43 7.73
C SER A 67 -6.06 12.09 6.72
N ASP A 68 -6.31 13.35 6.38
CA ASP A 68 -5.51 14.12 5.41
C ASP A 68 -4.11 14.48 5.93
N VAL A 69 -3.98 14.85 7.21
CA VAL A 69 -2.66 15.21 7.79
C VAL A 69 -1.87 13.99 8.23
N LEU A 70 -2.53 12.95 8.73
CA LEU A 70 -1.89 11.63 8.91
C LEU A 70 -1.33 11.10 7.58
N GLY A 71 -2.02 11.39 6.46
CA GLY A 71 -1.54 11.09 5.11
C GLY A 71 -0.25 11.83 4.73
N MET A 72 -0.10 13.09 5.12
CA MET A 72 1.14 13.86 4.87
C MET A 72 2.32 13.39 5.73
N MET A 73 2.04 12.89 6.95
CA MET A 73 3.05 12.43 7.89
C MET A 73 3.64 11.06 7.52
N SER A 74 2.96 10.29 6.66
CA SER A 74 3.31 8.93 6.23
C SER A 74 4.52 8.82 5.28
N GLY A 75 5.17 9.95 4.98
CA GLY A 75 6.42 10.00 4.23
C GLY A 75 7.64 10.37 5.07
N MET A 76 7.48 10.66 6.37
CA MET A 76 8.56 11.19 7.19
C MET A 76 9.36 10.05 7.82
N VAL A 77 10.69 10.13 7.73
CA VAL A 77 11.58 9.35 8.60
C VAL A 77 11.46 9.94 10.01
N PRO A 78 11.16 9.15 11.05
CA PRO A 78 11.17 9.66 12.41
C PRO A 78 12.57 10.19 12.74
N VAL A 79 12.68 11.47 13.08
CA VAL A 79 13.88 11.95 13.78
C VAL A 79 13.80 11.38 15.19
N PRO A 80 14.83 10.67 15.69
CA PRO A 80 14.85 10.19 17.07
C PRO A 80 14.57 11.35 18.03
N GLY A 81 13.39 11.32 18.64
CA GLY A 81 13.01 12.27 19.67
C GLY A 81 13.86 12.04 20.90
N SER A 82 14.72 13.01 21.19
CA SER A 82 15.53 13.14 22.39
C SER A 82 14.73 12.85 23.67
N SER A 83 14.80 11.61 24.16
CA SER A 83 14.64 11.33 25.59
C SER A 83 15.77 12.06 26.31
N ALA A 84 15.43 13.05 27.14
CA ALA A 84 16.41 13.66 28.03
C ALA A 84 17.00 12.57 28.95
N GLY A 85 18.20 12.07 28.61
CA GLY A 85 18.90 11.02 29.34
C GLY A 85 20.26 10.74 28.72
N THR A 86 21.31 11.25 29.36
CA THR A 86 22.74 11.20 29.01
C THR A 86 23.27 9.83 28.59
N GLY A 87 23.97 9.79 27.44
CA GLY A 87 24.88 8.71 27.06
C GLY A 87 25.47 8.92 25.66
N ALA A 88 26.65 9.53 25.58
CA ALA A 88 27.41 9.65 24.33
C ALA A 88 27.96 8.28 23.91
N GLY A 89 27.59 7.82 22.72
CA GLY A 89 28.17 6.67 22.02
C GLY A 89 28.32 6.99 20.52
N PRO A 90 29.32 6.43 19.83
CA PRO A 90 29.71 6.85 18.49
C PRO A 90 28.72 6.38 17.42
N GLU A 91 28.69 7.13 16.33
CA GLU A 91 27.87 6.97 15.11
C GLU A 91 27.72 5.50 14.67
N GLY A 92 26.49 4.99 14.78
CA GLY A 92 26.06 3.72 14.22
C GLY A 92 25.33 3.93 12.89
N VAL A 93 25.79 3.21 11.88
CA VAL A 93 25.20 3.00 10.55
C VAL A 93 23.68 2.82 10.67
N HIS A 94 22.88 3.43 9.78
CA HIS A 94 21.42 3.28 9.76
C HIS A 94 21.00 1.79 9.75
N GLU A 95 20.52 1.33 10.91
CA GLU A 95 20.02 -0.01 11.19
C GLU A 95 18.49 0.07 11.09
N GLY A 96 17.94 -0.21 9.91
CA GLY A 96 16.50 -0.21 9.66
C GLY A 96 16.14 -1.28 8.65
N GLY A 97 15.00 -1.95 8.85
CA GLY A 97 14.55 -3.05 7.99
C GLY A 97 14.23 -2.64 6.55
N GLU A 98 14.27 -3.64 5.66
CA GLU A 98 14.06 -3.53 4.20
C GLU A 98 12.73 -2.87 3.81
N PHE A 99 11.70 -3.01 4.62
CA PHE A 99 10.36 -2.50 4.31
C PHE A 99 9.88 -1.48 5.30
N GLU A 100 9.13 -0.50 4.81
CA GLU A 100 8.28 0.34 5.64
C GLU A 100 6.84 -0.16 5.55
N VAL A 101 6.23 -0.41 6.71
CA VAL A 101 4.83 -0.80 6.83
C VAL A 101 4.05 0.29 7.56
N MET A 102 2.95 0.70 6.94
CA MET A 102 2.03 1.66 7.52
C MET A 102 0.60 1.15 7.45
N TYR A 103 -0.15 1.32 8.52
CA TYR A 103 -1.57 0.94 8.54
C TYR A 103 -2.35 1.75 9.55
N VAL A 104 -3.67 1.70 9.40
CA VAL A 104 -4.61 2.32 10.32
C VAL A 104 -5.52 1.26 10.93
N VAL A 105 -5.71 1.32 12.23
CA VAL A 105 -6.58 0.44 13.01
C VAL A 105 -7.78 1.24 13.50
N ASP A 106 -8.98 0.76 13.19
CA ASP A 106 -10.22 1.22 13.82
C ASP A 106 -10.51 0.45 15.10
N GLY A 107 -10.83 1.16 16.19
CA GLY A 107 -11.40 0.60 17.40
C GLY A 107 -12.92 0.76 17.46
N PRO A 108 -13.66 -0.16 18.10
CA PRO A 108 -15.10 -0.08 18.19
C PRO A 108 -15.52 1.10 19.07
N ALA A 109 -16.72 1.63 18.79
CA ALA A 109 -17.35 2.62 19.66
C ALA A 109 -17.65 2.02 21.04
N ALA A 110 -16.98 2.47 22.10
CA ALA A 110 -17.39 2.15 23.47
C ALA A 110 -18.86 2.60 23.70
N PRO A 111 -19.70 1.81 24.40
CA PRO A 111 -21.08 2.21 24.66
C PRO A 111 -21.11 3.52 25.44
N SER A 112 -21.97 4.46 25.02
CA SER A 112 -22.05 5.79 25.65
C SER A 112 -22.29 5.64 27.15
N ARG A 113 -21.37 6.14 27.99
CA ARG A 113 -21.63 6.25 29.41
C ARG A 113 -22.76 7.26 29.62
N ALA A 114 -23.76 6.87 30.42
CA ALA A 114 -24.85 7.76 30.80
C ALA A 114 -24.31 9.09 31.38
N PRO A 115 -24.93 10.24 31.04
CA PRO A 115 -24.47 11.54 31.52
C PRO A 115 -24.60 11.60 33.05
N GLY A 116 -23.47 11.77 33.75
CA GLY A 116 -23.45 11.95 35.22
C GLY A 116 -22.40 11.17 36.01
N ALA A 117 -21.60 10.30 35.38
CA ALA A 117 -20.52 9.61 36.09
C ALA A 117 -19.30 10.53 36.29
N SER A 118 -18.95 10.81 37.55
CA SER A 118 -17.83 11.68 37.96
C SER A 118 -16.46 11.19 37.44
N ARG A 119 -15.63 12.13 36.95
CA ARG A 119 -14.22 11.89 36.56
C ARG A 119 -13.34 11.76 37.81
N ALA A 120 -12.84 10.56 38.09
CA ALA A 120 -11.67 10.37 38.95
C ALA A 120 -10.38 10.78 38.20
N PRO A 121 -9.29 11.17 38.91
CA PRO A 121 -8.05 11.61 38.29
C PRO A 121 -7.41 10.48 37.46
N ALA A 122 -6.83 10.87 36.32
CA ALA A 122 -6.32 9.99 35.27
C ALA A 122 -5.12 9.14 35.76
N ALA A 123 -5.38 7.92 36.20
CA ALA A 123 -4.48 6.81 35.93
C ALA A 123 -4.44 6.62 34.40
N ALA A 124 -3.27 6.27 33.83
CA ALA A 124 -3.07 6.02 32.40
C ALA A 124 -4.33 5.39 31.80
N THR A 125 -5.04 6.16 30.99
CA THR A 125 -6.29 5.73 30.41
C THR A 125 -6.02 4.47 29.60
N GLY A 126 -6.94 3.49 29.58
CA GLY A 126 -6.73 2.21 28.89
C GLY A 126 -6.24 2.36 27.44
N ASP A 127 -6.53 3.50 26.81
CA ASP A 127 -6.11 3.85 25.46
C ASP A 127 -4.58 4.04 25.30
N ASP A 128 -3.91 4.64 26.29
CA ASP A 128 -2.45 4.81 26.27
C ASP A 128 -1.76 3.44 26.43
N ALA A 129 -2.35 2.56 27.25
CA ALA A 129 -1.87 1.20 27.43
C ALA A 129 -2.06 0.34 26.16
N LEU A 130 -3.16 0.55 25.41
CA LEU A 130 -3.40 -0.11 24.13
C LEU A 130 -2.40 0.35 23.07
N ALA A 131 -2.18 1.67 22.94
CA ALA A 131 -1.18 2.20 22.02
C ALA A 131 0.23 1.69 22.38
N GLU A 132 0.56 1.61 23.67
CA GLU A 132 1.85 1.09 24.13
C GLU A 132 2.00 -0.41 23.86
N HIS A 133 0.92 -1.18 23.97
CA HIS A 133 0.94 -2.60 23.62
C HIS A 133 1.24 -2.81 22.12
N LEU A 134 0.58 -2.06 21.24
CA LEU A 134 0.86 -2.12 19.81
C LEU A 134 2.30 -1.68 19.49
N ARG A 135 2.80 -0.63 20.16
CA ARG A 135 4.21 -0.21 20.02
C ARG A 135 5.16 -1.31 20.43
N ALA A 136 4.94 -1.94 21.58
CA ALA A 136 5.78 -3.01 22.08
C ALA A 136 5.78 -4.23 21.14
N ASP A 137 4.64 -4.57 20.55
CA ASP A 137 4.53 -5.65 19.59
C ASP A 137 5.29 -5.36 18.29
N LEU A 138 5.15 -4.15 17.76
CA LEU A 138 5.88 -3.72 16.57
C LEU A 138 7.39 -3.59 16.83
N ALA A 139 7.81 -3.16 18.01
CA ALA A 139 9.22 -3.05 18.40
C ALA A 139 9.92 -4.42 18.52
N ARG A 140 9.15 -5.52 18.58
CA ARG A 140 9.69 -6.88 18.48
C ARG A 140 9.88 -7.34 17.03
N ILE A 141 9.23 -6.67 16.07
CA ILE A 141 9.18 -7.05 14.66
C ILE A 141 10.11 -6.18 13.81
N GLY A 142 10.35 -4.94 14.25
CA GLY A 142 11.24 -4.02 13.55
C GLY A 142 11.51 -2.75 14.35
N ASP A 143 12.07 -1.77 13.66
CA ASP A 143 12.65 -0.56 14.23
C ASP A 143 11.86 0.68 13.79
N SER A 144 12.26 1.85 14.30
CA SER A 144 11.62 3.14 13.94
C SER A 144 10.10 3.13 14.12
N VAL A 145 9.64 2.51 15.20
CA VAL A 145 8.21 2.32 15.47
C VAL A 145 7.55 3.63 15.89
N VAL A 146 6.45 3.97 15.23
CA VAL A 146 5.58 5.08 15.61
C VAL A 146 4.14 4.59 15.65
N VAL A 147 3.48 4.79 16.79
CA VAL A 147 2.03 4.56 16.92
C VAL A 147 1.40 5.82 17.47
N VAL A 148 0.49 6.41 16.70
CA VAL A 148 -0.25 7.64 17.05
C VAL A 148 -1.73 7.34 16.99
N GLY A 149 -2.46 7.70 18.04
CA GLY A 149 -3.88 7.42 18.10
C GLY A 149 -4.41 7.48 19.51
N GLY A 150 -5.72 7.30 19.63
CA GLY A 150 -6.42 7.27 20.91
C GLY A 150 -7.90 7.00 20.73
N ALA A 151 -8.61 6.79 21.83
CA ALA A 151 -10.06 6.70 21.79
C ALA A 151 -10.67 8.05 21.39
N GLY A 152 -11.54 8.03 20.38
CA GLY A 152 -12.33 9.20 20.00
C GLY A 152 -13.42 9.53 21.02
N GLN A 153 -13.85 10.79 21.03
CA GLN A 153 -15.04 11.20 21.77
C GLN A 153 -16.27 10.51 21.15
N GLY A 154 -16.99 9.71 21.94
CA GLY A 154 -18.05 8.83 21.43
C GLY A 154 -17.62 7.36 21.27
N GLY A 155 -16.38 7.06 21.64
CA GLY A 155 -15.92 5.70 21.88
C GLY A 155 -15.20 5.05 20.71
N SER A 156 -15.22 5.58 19.49
CA SER A 156 -14.49 4.99 18.34
C SER A 156 -13.01 5.34 18.43
N GLY A 157 -12.14 4.35 18.56
CA GLY A 157 -10.69 4.56 18.57
C GLY A 157 -10.09 4.59 17.16
N LEU A 158 -9.00 5.34 16.99
CA LEU A 158 -8.23 5.35 15.75
C LEU A 158 -6.75 5.34 16.10
N TRP A 159 -6.00 4.40 15.51
CA TRP A 159 -4.54 4.35 15.62
C TRP A 159 -3.89 4.21 14.24
N GLN A 160 -2.87 5.01 13.98
CA GLN A 160 -1.95 4.80 12.87
C GLN A 160 -0.65 4.22 13.40
N ALA A 161 -0.16 3.18 12.74
CA ALA A 161 1.13 2.59 13.03
C ALA A 161 2.09 2.73 11.84
N HIS A 162 3.37 2.83 12.16
CA HIS A 162 4.52 2.84 11.26
C HIS A 162 5.59 1.95 11.87
N VAL A 163 6.20 1.09 11.06
CA VAL A 163 7.39 0.32 11.45
C VAL A 163 8.29 0.09 10.23
N HIS A 164 9.61 0.09 10.45
CA HIS A 164 10.59 -0.42 9.49
C HIS A 164 10.95 -1.86 9.85
N THR A 165 10.84 -2.82 8.93
CA THR A 165 11.02 -4.24 9.22
C THR A 165 11.42 -5.03 7.98
N ASP A 166 12.16 -6.12 8.15
CA ASP A 166 12.39 -7.12 7.10
C ASP A 166 11.20 -8.08 6.93
N HIS A 167 10.22 -8.02 7.85
CA HIS A 167 9.10 -8.95 7.95
C HIS A 167 7.75 -8.22 7.86
N PRO A 168 7.40 -7.64 6.69
CA PRO A 168 6.24 -6.76 6.57
C PRO A 168 4.93 -7.46 6.95
N MET A 169 4.79 -8.75 6.64
CA MET A 169 3.58 -9.51 6.99
C MET A 169 3.46 -9.82 8.48
N SER A 170 4.57 -9.91 9.22
CA SER A 170 4.54 -10.01 10.68
C SER A 170 3.96 -8.74 11.31
N ALA A 171 4.34 -7.56 10.77
CA ALA A 171 3.81 -6.27 11.24
C ALA A 171 2.31 -6.11 10.94
N VAL A 172 1.86 -6.56 9.76
CA VAL A 172 0.43 -6.61 9.40
C VAL A 172 -0.33 -7.57 10.33
N ALA A 173 0.23 -8.75 10.61
CA ALA A 173 -0.38 -9.71 11.53
C ALA A 173 -0.53 -9.14 12.96
N ALA A 174 0.47 -8.42 13.46
CA ALA A 174 0.37 -7.70 14.74
C ALA A 174 -0.76 -6.66 14.73
N GLY A 175 -0.88 -5.88 13.65
CA GLY A 175 -1.98 -4.92 13.50
C GLY A 175 -3.36 -5.58 13.46
N ARG A 176 -3.50 -6.73 12.80
CA ARG A 176 -4.75 -7.52 12.77
C ARG A 176 -5.09 -8.10 14.15
N ALA A 177 -4.10 -8.63 14.86
CA ALA A 177 -4.29 -9.13 16.22
C ALA A 177 -4.76 -8.01 17.15
N PHE A 178 -4.10 -6.85 17.10
CA PHE A 178 -4.50 -5.67 17.85
C PHE A 178 -5.91 -5.19 17.49
N ALA A 179 -6.28 -5.17 16.20
CA ALA A 179 -7.64 -4.81 15.77
C ALA A 179 -8.70 -5.77 16.35
N ALA A 180 -8.38 -7.07 16.44
CA ALA A 180 -9.27 -8.07 17.04
C ALA A 180 -9.42 -7.88 18.56
N ASP A 181 -8.32 -7.59 19.26
CA ASP A 181 -8.33 -7.35 20.70
C ASP A 181 -9.11 -6.09 21.07
N VAL A 182 -8.91 -5.02 20.30
CA VAL A 182 -9.63 -3.75 20.49
C VAL A 182 -11.10 -3.88 20.09
N GLY A 183 -11.42 -4.73 19.11
CA GLY A 183 -12.78 -5.05 18.64
C GLY A 183 -13.69 -5.80 19.64
N GLY A 184 -13.11 -6.37 20.70
CA GLY A 184 -13.81 -7.21 21.66
C GLY A 184 -14.14 -8.63 21.14
N PRO A 185 -14.63 -9.55 21.99
CA PRO A 185 -14.83 -10.95 21.62
C PRO A 185 -15.87 -11.12 20.50
N PRO A 186 -15.68 -12.10 19.59
CA PRO A 186 -16.61 -12.39 18.51
C PRO A 186 -18.00 -12.74 19.07
N GLY A 187 -19.05 -12.06 18.59
CA GLY A 187 -20.45 -12.31 18.97
C GLY A 187 -21.07 -11.31 19.97
N SER A 188 -20.35 -10.28 20.41
CA SER A 188 -20.96 -9.18 21.18
C SER A 188 -21.96 -8.41 20.31
N ALA A 189 -23.20 -8.25 20.81
CA ALA A 189 -24.28 -7.49 20.18
C ALA A 189 -23.97 -5.99 19.94
N SER A 190 -22.78 -5.52 20.36
CA SER A 190 -22.29 -4.15 20.18
C SER A 190 -21.36 -3.97 18.97
N ARG A 191 -21.17 -4.97 18.11
CA ARG A 191 -20.38 -4.80 16.88
C ARG A 191 -21.25 -4.10 15.82
N PRO A 192 -21.01 -2.82 15.47
CA PRO A 192 -21.64 -2.25 14.28
C PRO A 192 -21.20 -3.07 13.05
N ALA A 193 -21.99 -3.06 11.98
CA ALA A 193 -21.71 -3.80 10.75
C ALA A 193 -20.40 -3.41 10.02
N GLY A 194 -19.57 -2.54 10.62
CA GLY A 194 -18.21 -2.18 10.19
C GLY A 194 -17.20 -2.13 11.34
N GLY A 195 -17.39 -2.91 12.42
CA GLY A 195 -16.56 -2.84 13.62
C GLY A 195 -15.15 -3.41 13.46
N GLY A 196 -14.15 -2.63 13.89
CA GLY A 196 -12.78 -3.03 14.21
C GLY A 196 -12.02 -3.68 13.07
N GLY A 197 -11.24 -2.90 12.32
CA GLY A 197 -10.54 -3.41 11.15
C GLY A 197 -9.19 -2.73 10.93
N LEU A 198 -8.27 -3.50 10.35
CA LEU A 198 -7.06 -2.97 9.76
C LEU A 198 -7.42 -2.41 8.39
N ARG A 199 -7.11 -1.15 8.13
CA ARG A 199 -7.31 -0.52 6.83
C ARG A 199 -6.04 0.17 6.36
N GLN A 200 -5.99 0.44 5.06
CA GLN A 200 -4.95 1.28 4.47
C GLN A 200 -3.54 0.72 4.71
N VAL A 201 -3.42 -0.61 4.61
CA VAL A 201 -2.16 -1.33 4.79
C VAL A 201 -1.26 -1.05 3.59
N ARG A 202 -0.28 -0.19 3.81
CA ARG A 202 0.74 0.18 2.84
C ARG A 202 2.05 -0.52 3.18
N VAL A 203 2.72 -1.02 2.16
CA VAL A 203 4.10 -1.52 2.25
C VAL A 203 4.92 -0.92 1.12
N ARG A 204 6.13 -0.45 1.40
CA ARG A 204 7.12 -0.08 0.38
C ARG A 204 8.50 -0.60 0.75
N HIS A 205 9.33 -0.82 -0.26
CA HIS A 205 10.74 -1.13 -0.09
C HIS A 205 11.53 0.15 0.24
N LEU A 206 12.44 0.06 1.20
CA LEU A 206 13.42 1.08 1.54
C LEU A 206 14.77 0.64 0.97
N PRO A 207 15.29 1.30 -0.08
CA PRO A 207 16.57 0.91 -0.65
C PRO A 207 17.69 1.01 0.39
N GLY A 208 18.43 -0.07 0.58
CA GLY A 208 19.53 -0.14 1.53
C GLY A 208 20.77 0.63 1.06
N PRO A 209 21.77 0.85 1.94
CA PRO A 209 23.00 1.59 1.61
C PRO A 209 23.82 0.96 0.46
N GLY A 210 23.62 -0.33 0.18
CA GLY A 210 24.32 -1.07 -0.88
C GLY A 210 23.61 -1.11 -2.23
N ASP A 211 22.39 -0.58 -2.32
CA ASP A 211 21.59 -0.56 -3.56
C ASP A 211 21.84 0.71 -4.39
N GLN A 212 22.71 1.60 -3.88
CA GLN A 212 23.24 2.73 -4.63
C GLN A 212 24.34 2.26 -5.58
N GLY A 213 23.94 1.82 -6.77
CA GLY A 213 24.85 1.78 -7.91
C GLY A 213 25.55 3.13 -8.08
N ALA A 214 26.86 3.16 -7.79
CA ALA A 214 27.82 4.19 -8.17
C ALA A 214 27.36 5.66 -8.00
N VAL A 215 27.15 6.13 -6.77
CA VAL A 215 27.17 7.58 -6.50
C VAL A 215 28.62 8.05 -6.50
N VAL A 216 29.02 8.64 -7.62
CA VAL A 216 30.22 9.48 -7.70
C VAL A 216 30.08 10.60 -6.67
N ASP A 217 31.09 10.77 -5.80
CA ASP A 217 31.24 11.85 -4.82
C ASP A 217 30.65 13.19 -5.30
N ALA A 218 29.43 13.51 -4.87
CA ALA A 218 28.83 14.81 -5.12
C ALA A 218 29.31 15.79 -4.05
N ARG A 219 30.28 16.62 -4.42
CA ARG A 219 30.62 17.85 -3.71
C ARG A 219 29.40 18.80 -3.66
N PRO A 220 29.33 19.71 -2.67
CA PRO A 220 28.22 20.64 -2.57
C PRO A 220 28.29 21.72 -3.66
N HIS A 221 27.10 22.22 -4.02
CA HIS A 221 26.77 23.38 -4.89
C HIS A 221 26.45 23.06 -6.37
N ASP A 222 25.15 23.03 -6.73
CA ASP A 222 24.47 24.16 -7.38
C ASP A 222 22.96 23.88 -7.59
N HIS A 223 22.12 24.85 -7.25
CA HIS A 223 20.67 24.84 -7.51
C HIS A 223 20.40 25.22 -8.98
N ALA A 224 20.12 24.22 -9.84
CA ALA A 224 19.27 24.34 -11.04
C ALA A 224 19.26 23.02 -11.84
N GLY A 225 18.20 22.20 -11.69
CA GLY A 225 17.78 21.17 -12.66
C GLY A 225 18.64 19.90 -12.80
N ALA A 226 17.96 18.73 -12.79
CA ALA A 226 18.43 17.36 -13.06
C ALA A 226 19.28 16.69 -11.95
N GLY A 227 18.98 15.50 -11.43
CA GLY A 227 17.92 14.52 -11.75
C GLY A 227 17.57 13.68 -10.51
N GLN A 228 16.29 13.70 -10.15
CA GLN A 228 15.61 12.60 -9.44
C GLN A 228 15.08 11.68 -10.52
N ASP A 229 15.10 10.36 -10.34
CA ASP A 229 14.66 9.39 -11.35
C ASP A 229 13.32 9.80 -11.98
N ASP A 230 13.37 10.22 -13.25
CA ASP A 230 12.27 10.72 -14.08
C ASP A 230 11.27 9.60 -14.49
N GLY A 231 11.32 8.45 -13.80
CA GLY A 231 10.50 7.29 -14.08
C GLY A 231 9.11 7.39 -13.44
N PRO A 232 8.09 6.76 -14.03
CA PRO A 232 6.79 6.62 -13.40
C PRO A 232 6.90 5.82 -12.09
N GLY A 233 6.23 6.31 -11.03
CA GLY A 233 6.05 5.57 -9.79
C GLY A 233 5.04 4.44 -9.98
N LEU A 234 5.32 3.27 -9.40
CA LEU A 234 4.46 2.10 -9.50
C LEU A 234 3.62 1.94 -8.23
N VAL A 235 2.33 1.69 -8.39
CA VAL A 235 1.41 1.35 -7.29
C VAL A 235 0.76 0.01 -7.59
N ALA A 236 0.86 -0.92 -6.66
CA ALA A 236 0.26 -2.23 -6.76
C ALA A 236 -0.76 -2.45 -5.64
N VAL A 237 -1.98 -2.79 -6.01
CA VAL A 237 -3.02 -3.16 -5.05
C VAL A 237 -3.18 -4.66 -5.11
N THR A 238 -3.11 -5.33 -3.97
CA THR A 238 -3.22 -6.79 -3.91
C THR A 238 -4.07 -7.28 -2.76
N THR A 239 -4.74 -8.43 -2.97
CA THR A 239 -5.35 -9.21 -1.89
C THR A 239 -4.51 -10.42 -1.48
N ALA A 240 -3.36 -10.63 -2.12
CA ALA A 240 -2.46 -11.76 -1.89
C ALA A 240 -1.29 -11.35 -0.97
N PRO A 241 -1.34 -11.67 0.34
CA PRO A 241 -0.33 -11.22 1.30
C PRO A 241 1.09 -11.70 0.97
N ALA A 242 1.23 -12.90 0.40
CA ALA A 242 2.55 -13.46 0.07
C ALA A 242 3.25 -12.73 -1.09
N LEU A 243 2.52 -11.95 -1.90
CA LEU A 243 3.11 -11.15 -2.96
C LEU A 243 3.69 -9.82 -2.45
N VAL A 244 3.27 -9.34 -1.27
CA VAL A 244 3.54 -7.96 -0.82
C VAL A 244 5.02 -7.60 -0.85
N ALA A 245 5.89 -8.48 -0.35
CA ALA A 245 7.33 -8.23 -0.30
C ALA A 245 7.95 -8.14 -1.71
N ASP A 246 7.57 -9.05 -2.61
CA ASP A 246 8.12 -9.11 -3.96
C ASP A 246 7.61 -7.96 -4.83
N LEU A 247 6.35 -7.55 -4.69
CA LEU A 247 5.81 -6.37 -5.36
C LEU A 247 6.49 -5.09 -4.87
N ALA A 248 6.78 -5.00 -3.56
CA ALA A 248 7.49 -3.87 -3.00
C ALA A 248 8.95 -3.81 -3.47
N ARG A 249 9.66 -4.95 -3.52
CA ARG A 249 11.01 -5.06 -4.11
C ARG A 249 11.03 -4.72 -5.59
N ALA A 250 9.95 -5.00 -6.31
CA ALA A 250 9.76 -4.56 -7.70
C ALA A 250 9.54 -3.04 -7.84
N GLY A 251 9.73 -2.27 -6.76
CA GLY A 251 9.64 -0.81 -6.74
C GLY A 251 8.22 -0.27 -6.63
N ALA A 252 7.22 -1.11 -6.35
CA ALA A 252 5.85 -0.66 -6.16
C ALA A 252 5.59 -0.19 -4.72
N VAL A 253 4.77 0.85 -4.57
CA VAL A 253 4.07 1.10 -3.31
C VAL A 253 2.85 0.18 -3.28
N VAL A 254 2.84 -0.75 -2.33
CA VAL A 254 1.85 -1.83 -2.24
C VAL A 254 0.72 -1.43 -1.31
N LEU A 255 -0.52 -1.55 -1.77
CA LEU A 255 -1.73 -1.49 -0.94
C LEU A 255 -2.27 -2.92 -0.75
N LEU A 256 -2.11 -3.47 0.45
CA LEU A 256 -2.69 -4.76 0.82
C LEU A 256 -4.15 -4.58 1.28
N ARG A 257 -5.02 -5.50 0.84
CA ARG A 257 -6.45 -5.50 1.14
C ARG A 257 -6.89 -6.85 1.71
N ASP A 258 -7.72 -6.81 2.76
CA ASP A 258 -8.18 -8.02 3.46
C ASP A 258 -9.33 -8.76 2.76
N VAL A 259 -10.08 -8.13 1.85
CA VAL A 259 -11.23 -8.79 1.17
C VAL A 259 -11.52 -8.18 -0.21
N ALA A 260 -12.15 -8.98 -1.08
CA ALA A 260 -12.81 -8.53 -2.31
C ALA A 260 -14.00 -7.62 -1.98
N GLY A 261 -13.76 -6.31 -1.99
CA GLY A 261 -14.77 -5.25 -1.94
C GLY A 261 -14.44 -4.13 -2.94
N PRO A 262 -15.17 -3.00 -2.93
CA PRO A 262 -14.69 -1.81 -3.62
C PRO A 262 -13.36 -1.35 -3.01
N VAL A 263 -12.47 -0.81 -3.84
CA VAL A 263 -11.20 -0.25 -3.34
C VAL A 263 -11.50 1.07 -2.64
N ASP A 264 -10.95 1.26 -1.44
CA ASP A 264 -11.02 2.54 -0.73
C ASP A 264 -10.26 3.61 -1.53
N ARG A 265 -10.99 4.61 -2.04
CA ARG A 265 -10.39 5.71 -2.83
C ARG A 265 -9.41 6.54 -2.01
N ALA A 266 -9.64 6.70 -0.71
CA ALA A 266 -8.70 7.42 0.15
C ALA A 266 -7.40 6.62 0.30
N ALA A 267 -7.49 5.28 0.43
CA ALA A 267 -6.33 4.41 0.43
C ALA A 267 -5.54 4.52 -0.89
N LEU A 268 -6.23 4.43 -2.05
CA LEU A 268 -5.62 4.57 -3.37
C LEU A 268 -4.92 5.92 -3.56
N HIS A 269 -5.59 6.99 -3.18
CA HIS A 269 -5.02 8.33 -3.24
C HIS A 269 -3.71 8.41 -2.46
N ARG A 270 -3.70 7.89 -1.22
CA ARG A 270 -2.50 7.93 -0.39
C ARG A 270 -1.34 7.13 -0.98
N VAL A 271 -1.56 5.89 -1.39
CA VAL A 271 -0.47 5.08 -1.98
C VAL A 271 0.06 5.66 -3.29
N ALA A 272 -0.76 6.38 -4.06
CA ALA A 272 -0.31 7.11 -5.24
C ALA A 272 0.55 8.34 -4.90
N VAL A 273 0.21 9.10 -3.85
CA VAL A 273 1.07 10.18 -3.34
C VAL A 273 2.39 9.62 -2.80
N ASP A 274 2.33 8.49 -2.11
CA ASP A 274 3.50 7.84 -1.52
C ASP A 274 4.47 7.25 -2.54
N ALA A 275 4.03 7.05 -3.79
CA ALA A 275 4.90 6.69 -4.91
C ALA A 275 5.85 7.83 -5.30
N ARG A 276 5.63 9.07 -4.80
CA ARG A 276 6.51 10.24 -4.95
C ARG A 276 6.92 10.57 -6.39
N ALA A 277 6.03 10.29 -7.34
CA ALA A 277 6.26 10.53 -8.75
C ALA A 277 5.17 11.43 -9.33
N ALA A 278 5.54 12.33 -10.25
CA ALA A 278 4.57 13.13 -10.99
C ALA A 278 3.72 12.27 -11.94
N HIS A 279 4.28 11.16 -12.42
CA HIS A 279 3.57 10.14 -13.20
C HIS A 279 3.47 8.86 -12.38
N VAL A 280 2.26 8.38 -12.14
CA VAL A 280 1.99 7.13 -11.42
C VAL A 280 1.29 6.13 -12.33
N ALA A 281 1.74 4.89 -12.33
CA ALA A 281 1.03 3.76 -12.92
C ALA A 281 0.43 2.88 -11.82
N LEU A 282 -0.89 2.64 -11.90
CA LEU A 282 -1.70 1.93 -10.93
C LEU A 282 -2.12 0.56 -11.48
N LEU A 283 -1.71 -0.50 -10.79
CA LEU A 283 -2.16 -1.87 -10.96
C LEU A 283 -3.16 -2.19 -9.84
N ALA A 284 -4.46 -2.06 -10.13
CA ALA A 284 -5.49 -2.08 -9.08
C ALA A 284 -5.88 -3.47 -8.56
N GLY A 285 -5.43 -4.55 -9.22
CA GLY A 285 -5.79 -5.93 -8.87
C GLY A 285 -7.30 -6.21 -8.96
N THR A 286 -8.06 -5.32 -9.60
CA THR A 286 -9.51 -5.34 -9.77
C THR A 286 -9.93 -4.28 -10.80
N ASP A 287 -11.14 -4.40 -11.35
CA ASP A 287 -11.69 -3.38 -12.24
C ASP A 287 -12.15 -2.14 -11.45
N LEU A 288 -11.57 -0.99 -11.77
CA LEU A 288 -12.01 0.30 -11.26
C LEU A 288 -13.04 0.93 -12.20
N ARG A 289 -14.08 1.55 -11.64
CA ARG A 289 -15.06 2.29 -12.45
C ARG A 289 -14.40 3.54 -13.03
N ALA A 290 -14.75 3.89 -14.27
CA ALA A 290 -14.19 5.07 -14.94
C ALA A 290 -14.40 6.37 -14.13
N ASP A 291 -15.58 6.53 -13.52
CA ASP A 291 -15.89 7.68 -12.66
C ASP A 291 -14.99 7.74 -11.40
N ASP A 292 -14.64 6.58 -10.84
CA ASP A 292 -13.77 6.48 -9.67
C ASP A 292 -12.34 6.87 -10.04
N VAL A 293 -11.87 6.44 -11.21
CA VAL A 293 -10.55 6.79 -11.74
C VAL A 293 -10.47 8.29 -12.03
N GLU A 294 -11.50 8.89 -12.63
CA GLU A 294 -11.47 10.32 -12.93
C GLU A 294 -11.55 11.18 -11.65
N ALA A 295 -12.36 10.76 -10.67
CA ALA A 295 -12.37 11.39 -9.36
C ALA A 295 -10.99 11.32 -8.68
N LEU A 296 -10.32 10.17 -8.74
CA LEU A 296 -8.97 9.97 -8.20
C LEU A 296 -7.93 10.85 -8.91
N ARG A 297 -7.99 10.97 -10.24
CA ARG A 297 -7.12 11.91 -10.99
C ARG A 297 -7.33 13.36 -10.54
N GLY A 298 -8.58 13.76 -10.33
CA GLY A 298 -8.92 15.11 -9.88
C GLY A 298 -8.26 15.47 -8.55
N THR A 299 -8.31 14.57 -7.56
CA THR A 299 -7.73 14.80 -6.24
C THR A 299 -6.20 14.77 -6.26
N LEU A 300 -5.61 13.81 -6.98
CA LEU A 300 -4.16 13.61 -7.06
C LEU A 300 -3.39 14.79 -7.69
N ARG A 301 -4.01 15.53 -8.63
CA ARG A 301 -3.38 16.72 -9.23
C ARG A 301 -3.05 17.79 -8.21
N GLY A 302 -3.84 17.90 -7.14
CA GLY A 302 -3.58 18.83 -6.03
C GLY A 302 -2.34 18.48 -5.22
N ASP A 303 -1.87 17.24 -5.32
CA ASP A 303 -0.74 16.68 -4.57
C ASP A 303 0.50 16.40 -5.44
N GLY A 304 0.54 16.98 -6.64
CA GLY A 304 1.72 16.91 -7.52
C GLY A 304 1.78 15.70 -8.44
N VAL A 305 0.82 14.78 -8.38
CA VAL A 305 0.68 13.68 -9.35
C VAL A 305 -0.07 14.20 -10.57
N THR A 306 0.67 14.54 -11.62
CA THR A 306 0.14 15.13 -12.85
C THR A 306 -0.49 14.11 -13.78
N THR A 307 0.02 12.87 -13.76
CA THR A 307 -0.40 11.79 -14.65
C THR A 307 -0.69 10.52 -13.86
N LEU A 308 -1.86 9.92 -14.07
CA LEU A 308 -2.23 8.61 -13.52
C LEU A 308 -2.67 7.66 -14.65
N ASP A 309 -1.85 6.63 -14.88
CA ASP A 309 -2.14 5.52 -15.78
C ASP A 309 -2.68 4.34 -15.00
N VAL A 310 -3.94 3.96 -15.25
CA VAL A 310 -4.50 2.73 -14.68
C VAL A 310 -4.28 1.61 -15.69
N LEU A 311 -3.48 0.62 -15.32
CA LEU A 311 -3.17 -0.53 -16.16
C LEU A 311 -4.23 -1.62 -15.96
N PRO A 312 -4.61 -2.37 -17.02
CA PRO A 312 -5.69 -3.36 -16.97
C PRO A 312 -5.24 -4.64 -16.24
N ALA A 313 -5.14 -4.57 -14.91
CA ALA A 313 -4.78 -5.68 -14.05
C ALA A 313 -5.96 -6.08 -13.14
N PRO A 314 -6.93 -6.88 -13.64
CA PRO A 314 -8.16 -7.19 -12.93
C PRO A 314 -7.99 -8.21 -11.78
N THR A 315 -6.82 -8.83 -11.64
CA THR A 315 -6.53 -9.80 -10.57
C THR A 315 -5.09 -9.68 -10.07
N ASP A 316 -4.81 -10.23 -8.88
CA ASP A 316 -3.45 -10.29 -8.30
C ASP A 316 -2.43 -10.95 -9.23
N LEU A 317 -2.85 -11.93 -10.03
CA LEU A 317 -1.99 -12.57 -11.02
C LEU A 317 -1.54 -11.60 -12.12
N HIS A 318 -2.44 -10.72 -12.59
CA HIS A 318 -2.08 -9.68 -13.55
C HIS A 318 -1.13 -8.65 -12.95
N VAL A 319 -1.29 -8.32 -11.66
CA VAL A 319 -0.38 -7.42 -10.93
C VAL A 319 1.03 -8.03 -10.87
N ALA A 320 1.13 -9.32 -10.53
CA ALA A 320 2.40 -10.03 -10.48
C ALA A 320 3.09 -10.08 -11.86
N VAL A 321 2.36 -10.44 -12.91
CA VAL A 321 2.87 -10.47 -14.30
C VAL A 321 3.37 -9.09 -14.75
N ALA A 322 2.57 -8.05 -14.53
CA ALA A 322 2.92 -6.70 -14.92
C ALA A 322 4.19 -6.19 -14.24
N LEU A 323 4.35 -6.45 -12.93
CA LEU A 323 5.53 -6.04 -12.18
C LEU A 323 6.77 -6.88 -12.51
N ALA A 324 6.60 -8.17 -12.75
CA ALA A 324 7.70 -9.02 -13.25
C ALA A 324 8.24 -8.47 -14.59
N ALA A 325 7.36 -8.12 -15.53
CA ALA A 325 7.76 -7.52 -16.79
C ALA A 325 8.43 -6.15 -16.64
N ALA A 326 7.94 -5.30 -15.71
CA ALA A 326 8.55 -4.02 -15.42
C ALA A 326 9.99 -4.15 -14.89
N GLN A 327 10.29 -5.20 -14.12
CA GLN A 327 11.63 -5.44 -13.57
C GLN A 327 12.65 -5.91 -14.61
N LEU A 328 12.19 -6.48 -15.74
CA LEU A 328 13.09 -6.99 -16.79
C LEU A 328 13.71 -5.89 -17.65
N VAL A 329 13.18 -4.66 -17.60
CA VAL A 329 13.64 -3.52 -18.41
C VAL A 329 14.53 -2.54 -17.64
N GLU A 330 15.01 -2.93 -16.46
CA GLU A 330 16.03 -2.18 -15.73
C GLU A 330 17.34 -2.08 -16.51
N PRO A 331 18.01 -0.91 -16.56
CA PRO A 331 17.78 0.29 -15.75
C PRO A 331 17.05 1.42 -16.51
N GLU A 332 16.03 1.13 -17.32
CA GLU A 332 15.25 2.17 -18.01
C GLU A 332 13.87 2.40 -17.33
N PRO A 333 13.80 3.17 -16.21
CA PRO A 333 12.55 3.41 -15.47
C PRO A 333 11.36 3.85 -16.35
N ARG A 334 11.64 4.63 -17.41
CA ARG A 334 10.63 5.11 -18.35
C ARG A 334 9.94 3.99 -19.15
N ARG A 335 10.61 2.84 -19.35
CA ARG A 335 10.05 1.68 -20.07
C ARG A 335 9.26 0.73 -19.17
N ARG A 336 9.33 0.86 -17.84
CA ARG A 336 8.63 -0.04 -16.89
C ARG A 336 7.14 -0.13 -17.19
N VAL A 337 6.49 1.01 -17.42
CA VAL A 337 5.05 1.08 -17.71
C VAL A 337 4.70 0.47 -19.06
N ASP A 338 5.54 0.67 -20.06
CA ASP A 338 5.34 0.08 -21.39
C ASP A 338 5.54 -1.44 -21.38
N ALA A 339 6.55 -1.93 -20.66
CA ALA A 339 6.77 -3.35 -20.44
C ALA A 339 5.60 -4.01 -19.71
N ALA A 340 5.15 -3.42 -18.59
CA ALA A 340 3.98 -3.86 -17.85
C ALA A 340 2.72 -3.87 -18.73
N ARG A 341 2.48 -2.81 -19.51
CA ARG A 341 1.35 -2.71 -20.44
C ARG A 341 1.41 -3.77 -21.54
N SER A 342 2.60 -4.03 -22.09
CA SER A 342 2.82 -5.05 -23.11
C SER A 342 2.53 -6.45 -22.56
N ALA A 343 3.04 -6.78 -21.37
CA ALA A 343 2.78 -8.05 -20.71
C ALA A 343 1.28 -8.25 -20.44
N LEU A 344 0.60 -7.23 -19.92
CA LEU A 344 -0.85 -7.27 -19.70
C LEU A 344 -1.67 -7.42 -21.00
N ALA A 345 -1.18 -6.92 -22.12
CA ALA A 345 -1.84 -7.09 -23.41
C ALA A 345 -1.66 -8.51 -23.98
N GLY A 346 -0.52 -9.15 -23.72
CA GLY A 346 -0.18 -10.49 -24.23
C GLY A 346 -0.57 -11.65 -23.31
N VAL A 347 -0.81 -11.40 -22.02
CA VAL A 347 -1.07 -12.45 -21.03
C VAL A 347 -2.43 -13.11 -21.24
N ARG A 348 -2.44 -14.44 -21.15
CA ARG A 348 -3.65 -15.26 -21.22
C ARG A 348 -3.89 -15.91 -19.89
N THR A 349 -5.03 -15.67 -19.28
CA THR A 349 -5.31 -16.17 -17.92
C THR A 349 -6.48 -17.15 -17.87
N THR A 350 -6.41 -18.10 -16.95
CA THR A 350 -7.55 -18.92 -16.52
C THR A 350 -7.50 -19.12 -15.01
N GLN A 351 -8.63 -19.48 -14.40
CA GLN A 351 -8.71 -19.74 -12.97
C GLN A 351 -9.59 -20.94 -12.66
N ALA A 352 -9.34 -21.58 -11.52
CA ALA A 352 -10.14 -22.65 -10.96
C ALA A 352 -10.24 -22.53 -9.44
N ARG A 353 -11.26 -23.18 -8.87
CA ARG A 353 -11.32 -23.48 -7.43
C ARG A 353 -11.18 -24.98 -7.25
N THR A 354 -10.27 -25.40 -6.39
CA THR A 354 -9.99 -26.79 -6.04
C THR A 354 -10.55 -27.18 -4.68
N THR A 355 -11.19 -26.23 -3.97
CA THR A 355 -11.78 -26.47 -2.64
C THR A 355 -12.73 -27.67 -2.66
N GLY A 356 -12.45 -28.66 -1.82
CA GLY A 356 -13.24 -29.89 -1.71
C GLY A 356 -12.94 -30.97 -2.75
N LEU A 357 -12.02 -30.73 -3.69
CA LEU A 357 -11.57 -31.76 -4.64
C LEU A 357 -10.44 -32.61 -4.03
N PRO A 358 -10.41 -33.93 -4.28
CA PRO A 358 -9.21 -34.74 -4.04
C PRO A 358 -8.02 -34.22 -4.85
N ALA A 359 -6.81 -34.33 -4.30
CA ALA A 359 -5.59 -33.80 -4.93
C ALA A 359 -5.38 -34.28 -6.38
N ALA A 360 -5.64 -35.56 -6.66
CA ALA A 360 -5.50 -36.12 -8.02
C ALA A 360 -6.52 -35.54 -9.01
N GLU A 361 -7.74 -35.23 -8.55
CA GLU A 361 -8.76 -34.59 -9.39
C GLU A 361 -8.41 -33.13 -9.65
N ALA A 362 -7.96 -32.42 -8.61
CA ALA A 362 -7.44 -31.06 -8.74
C ALA A 362 -6.26 -30.99 -9.72
N ALA A 363 -5.28 -31.92 -9.63
CA ALA A 363 -4.16 -32.02 -10.56
C ALA A 363 -4.65 -32.18 -12.02
N SER A 364 -5.62 -33.07 -12.25
CA SER A 364 -6.20 -33.29 -13.59
C SER A 364 -6.88 -32.03 -14.13
N VAL A 365 -7.66 -31.33 -13.30
CA VAL A 365 -8.32 -30.07 -13.68
C VAL A 365 -7.30 -28.99 -14.04
N LEU A 366 -6.28 -28.78 -13.19
CA LEU A 366 -5.25 -27.77 -13.40
C LEU A 366 -4.37 -28.09 -14.61
N GLY A 367 -3.97 -29.35 -14.78
CA GLY A 367 -3.24 -29.81 -15.97
C GLY A 367 -4.04 -29.61 -17.26
N GLY A 368 -5.34 -29.89 -17.25
CA GLY A 368 -6.24 -29.63 -18.38
C GLY A 368 -6.41 -28.15 -18.70
N LEU A 369 -6.45 -27.28 -17.68
CA LEU A 369 -6.49 -25.83 -17.85
C LEU A 369 -5.18 -25.29 -18.44
N LEU A 370 -4.05 -25.74 -17.92
CA LEU A 370 -2.73 -25.38 -18.41
C LEU A 370 -2.55 -25.82 -19.87
N ALA A 371 -2.93 -27.06 -20.20
CA ALA A 371 -2.88 -27.55 -21.58
C ALA A 371 -3.72 -26.69 -22.54
N ARG A 372 -4.88 -26.18 -22.09
CA ARG A 372 -5.69 -25.25 -22.89
C ARG A 372 -5.00 -23.90 -23.09
N LEU A 373 -4.37 -23.34 -22.05
CA LEU A 373 -3.61 -22.09 -22.18
C LEU A 373 -2.42 -22.22 -23.14
N LEU A 374 -1.76 -23.39 -23.12
CA LEU A 374 -0.59 -23.72 -23.94
C LEU A 374 -0.93 -24.22 -25.35
N THR A 375 -2.21 -24.14 -25.76
CA THR A 375 -2.58 -24.35 -27.18
C THR A 375 -1.95 -23.31 -28.10
N ARG A 376 -1.65 -22.12 -27.56
CA ARG A 376 -0.80 -21.09 -28.18
C ARG A 376 0.55 -21.11 -27.49
N ARG A 377 1.63 -20.85 -28.26
CA ARG A 377 2.99 -20.82 -27.74
C ARG A 377 3.10 -19.83 -26.58
N ALA A 378 3.74 -20.27 -25.50
CA ALA A 378 4.07 -19.46 -24.34
C ALA A 378 5.52 -19.74 -23.95
N GLU A 379 6.20 -18.74 -23.43
CA GLU A 379 7.57 -18.82 -22.92
C GLU A 379 7.56 -18.92 -21.39
N LEU A 380 6.58 -18.29 -20.75
CA LEU A 380 6.43 -18.27 -19.29
C LEU A 380 4.99 -18.59 -18.88
N VAL A 381 4.85 -19.37 -17.82
CA VAL A 381 3.60 -19.66 -17.13
C VAL A 381 3.74 -19.22 -15.67
N THR A 382 2.89 -18.31 -15.22
CA THR A 382 2.81 -17.94 -13.80
C THR A 382 1.59 -18.59 -13.18
N VAL A 383 1.77 -19.31 -12.09
CA VAL A 383 0.69 -19.90 -11.29
C VAL A 383 0.62 -19.16 -9.96
N LEU A 384 -0.56 -18.65 -9.60
CA LEU A 384 -0.85 -18.08 -8.29
C LEU A 384 -1.86 -18.97 -7.57
N ALA A 385 -1.44 -19.62 -6.49
CA ALA A 385 -2.26 -20.58 -5.73
C ALA A 385 -2.49 -20.10 -4.29
N ASP A 386 -3.74 -20.20 -3.83
CA ASP A 386 -4.09 -20.04 -2.42
C ASP A 386 -3.52 -21.18 -1.56
N ASP A 387 -3.42 -20.95 -0.26
CA ASP A 387 -2.62 -21.78 0.64
C ASP A 387 -3.25 -23.15 0.92
N ASP A 388 -4.59 -23.30 0.82
CA ASP A 388 -5.25 -24.59 0.99
C ASP A 388 -5.19 -25.48 -0.26
N VAL A 389 -4.59 -25.01 -1.36
CA VAL A 389 -4.34 -25.84 -2.54
C VAL A 389 -3.24 -26.86 -2.19
N PRO A 390 -3.53 -28.17 -2.25
CA PRO A 390 -2.53 -29.19 -1.92
C PRO A 390 -1.36 -29.15 -2.90
N ASP A 391 -0.12 -29.28 -2.40
CA ASP A 391 1.08 -29.30 -3.24
C ASP A 391 1.02 -30.40 -4.31
N ALA A 392 0.49 -31.58 -3.94
CA ALA A 392 0.26 -32.70 -4.86
C ALA A 392 -0.67 -32.38 -6.05
N ALA A 393 -1.50 -31.32 -5.96
CA ALA A 393 -2.30 -30.85 -7.08
C ALA A 393 -1.49 -29.99 -8.08
N LEU A 394 -0.36 -29.44 -7.64
CA LEU A 394 0.50 -28.52 -8.38
C LEU A 394 1.76 -29.21 -8.95
N ASP A 395 2.20 -30.32 -8.36
CA ASP A 395 3.44 -31.04 -8.69
C ASP A 395 3.63 -31.37 -10.18
N ASP A 396 2.54 -31.68 -10.89
CA ASP A 396 2.61 -32.04 -12.31
C ASP A 396 2.69 -30.83 -13.25
N LEU A 397 2.39 -29.62 -12.79
CA LEU A 397 2.31 -28.43 -13.65
C LEU A 397 3.66 -28.04 -14.27
N PRO A 398 4.80 -28.03 -13.54
CA PRO A 398 6.11 -27.75 -14.15
C PRO A 398 6.43 -28.71 -15.30
N GLY A 399 6.13 -30.00 -15.12
CA GLY A 399 6.32 -31.01 -16.15
C GLY A 399 5.42 -30.80 -17.38
N HIS A 400 4.20 -30.30 -17.19
CA HIS A 400 3.30 -29.92 -18.27
C HIS A 400 3.81 -28.71 -19.06
N ALA A 401 4.25 -27.65 -18.37
CA ALA A 401 4.77 -26.44 -18.98
C ALA A 401 6.06 -26.72 -19.77
N ALA A 402 7.01 -27.45 -19.17
CA ALA A 402 8.28 -27.79 -19.81
C ALA A 402 8.10 -28.59 -21.11
N ARG A 403 7.13 -29.51 -21.16
CA ARG A 403 6.79 -30.26 -22.39
C ARG A 403 6.25 -29.38 -23.52
N ALA A 404 5.68 -28.22 -23.20
CA ALA A 404 5.26 -27.22 -24.16
C ALA A 404 6.33 -26.16 -24.46
N GLY A 405 7.53 -26.29 -23.86
CA GLY A 405 8.63 -25.33 -24.01
C GLY A 405 8.46 -24.04 -23.20
N ALA A 406 7.59 -24.04 -22.18
CA ALA A 406 7.38 -22.89 -21.29
C ALA A 406 8.03 -23.14 -19.92
N GLU A 407 8.61 -22.09 -19.34
CA GLU A 407 9.02 -22.07 -17.94
C GLU A 407 7.81 -21.86 -17.03
N LEU A 408 7.80 -22.45 -15.83
CA LEU A 408 6.71 -22.25 -14.86
C LEU A 408 7.24 -21.65 -13.57
N VAL A 409 6.62 -20.54 -13.15
CA VAL A 409 6.83 -19.90 -11.86
C VAL A 409 5.58 -20.11 -11.01
N LEU A 410 5.75 -20.75 -9.85
CA LEU A 410 4.69 -20.96 -8.87
C LEU A 410 4.83 -19.94 -7.75
N LEU A 411 3.77 -19.15 -7.53
CA LEU A 411 3.62 -18.19 -6.46
C LEU A 411 2.49 -18.64 -5.52
N ARG A 412 2.73 -18.54 -4.21
CA ARG A 412 1.67 -18.65 -3.22
C ARG A 412 1.00 -17.29 -3.06
N SER A 413 -0.32 -17.29 -2.85
CA SER A 413 -1.06 -16.05 -2.63
C SER A 413 -0.99 -15.61 -1.17
N GLY A 414 -0.80 -16.54 -0.22
CA GLY A 414 -0.90 -16.24 1.21
C GLY A 414 -2.35 -16.05 1.68
N ARG A 415 -3.33 -16.39 0.83
CA ARG A 415 -4.75 -16.37 1.17
C ARG A 415 -5.20 -17.77 1.53
N ASP A 416 -6.09 -17.86 2.51
CA ASP A 416 -6.87 -19.07 2.73
C ASP A 416 -7.74 -19.36 1.50
N GLY A 417 -8.02 -20.64 1.24
CA GLY A 417 -8.87 -21.10 0.15
C GLY A 417 -8.15 -21.95 -0.89
N GLY A 418 -8.92 -22.40 -1.88
CA GLY A 418 -8.47 -23.29 -2.94
C GLY A 418 -8.46 -22.66 -4.33
N ALA A 419 -8.32 -21.34 -4.47
CA ALA A 419 -8.26 -20.75 -5.82
C ALA A 419 -6.86 -20.95 -6.42
N VAL A 420 -6.82 -21.24 -7.72
CA VAL A 420 -5.60 -21.27 -8.52
C VAL A 420 -5.86 -20.45 -9.78
N ALA A 421 -4.99 -19.47 -10.04
CA ALA A 421 -4.98 -18.72 -11.28
C ALA A 421 -3.70 -19.07 -12.06
N LEU A 422 -3.83 -19.23 -13.37
CA LEU A 422 -2.72 -19.51 -14.27
C LEU A 422 -2.68 -18.43 -15.35
N ALA A 423 -1.48 -17.91 -15.62
CA ALA A 423 -1.17 -16.98 -16.70
C ALA A 423 -0.19 -17.67 -17.65
N ALA A 424 -0.34 -17.45 -18.95
CA ALA A 424 0.62 -17.84 -19.95
C ALA A 424 0.99 -16.61 -20.80
N GLU A 425 2.29 -16.34 -20.88
CA GLU A 425 2.89 -15.23 -21.61
C GLU A 425 3.72 -15.77 -22.78
N GLY A 426 3.64 -15.14 -23.94
CA GLY A 426 4.40 -15.54 -25.12
C GLY A 426 4.26 -14.52 -26.24
N PRO A 427 5.07 -14.65 -27.30
CA PRO A 427 5.04 -13.72 -28.42
C PRO A 427 3.63 -13.64 -29.02
N ASP A 428 3.21 -12.41 -29.30
CA ASP A 428 1.93 -12.17 -29.93
C ASP A 428 2.09 -12.53 -31.41
N GLU A 429 1.72 -13.76 -31.79
CA GLU A 429 1.87 -14.31 -33.15
C GLU A 429 1.20 -13.42 -34.24
N GLY A 430 0.42 -12.39 -33.85
CA GLY A 430 -0.18 -11.40 -34.73
C GLY A 430 0.59 -10.08 -34.93
N ARG A 431 1.69 -9.82 -34.21
CA ARG A 431 2.52 -8.60 -34.40
C ARG A 431 3.84 -8.88 -35.14
N ASP A 432 4.51 -9.99 -34.83
CA ASP A 432 5.81 -10.29 -35.46
C ASP A 432 5.69 -10.66 -36.95
N ALA A 433 4.54 -11.18 -37.38
CA ALA A 433 4.29 -11.46 -38.80
C ALA A 433 4.18 -10.19 -39.68
N ALA A 434 4.05 -9.00 -39.07
CA ALA A 434 3.98 -7.73 -39.80
C ALA A 434 5.35 -7.02 -39.92
N GLU A 435 6.35 -7.37 -39.10
CA GLU A 435 7.70 -6.79 -39.19
C GLU A 435 8.69 -7.66 -39.97
N GLU A 436 8.37 -8.94 -40.23
CA GLU A 436 9.24 -9.85 -40.97
C GLU A 436 8.99 -9.88 -42.50
N VAL A 437 8.52 -8.76 -43.08
CA VAL A 437 8.45 -8.56 -44.55
C VAL A 437 8.93 -7.16 -44.94
N VAL A 438 10.13 -6.74 -44.54
CA VAL A 438 11.03 -5.90 -45.37
C VAL A 438 12.49 -6.10 -44.94
N ALA A 439 13.21 -6.98 -45.64
CA ALA A 439 14.61 -6.79 -46.06
C ALA A 439 14.95 -7.81 -47.14
#